data_AF-A0AAJ3MH48-F1
#
_entry.id   AF-A0AAJ3MH48-F1
#
_cell.length_a   1.000
_cell.length_b   1.000
_cell.length_c   1.000
_cell.angle_alpha   90.00
_cell.angle_beta   90.00
_cell.angle_gamma   90.00
#
_symmetry.space_group_name_H-M   'P 1'
#
loop_
_entity.id
_entity.type
_entity.pdbx_description
1 polymer ?
#
loop_
_entity_poly.entity_id
_entity_poly.type
_entity_poly.pdbx_seq_one_letter_code
_entity_poly.pdbx_strand_id
1 'polypeptide(L)' 'MLYVILVSSILTSLYEFKKFKKKQYVREIVFSSVLLTIGVILIILRIANIELPTPLTGIRILFQPVSRLLIEMLS' A
#
# COMPACT_ATOMS: atom_id res chain seq x y z
N MET A 1 9.26 -1.71 14.14
CA MET A 1 9.58 -0.96 12.90
C MET A 1 8.34 -0.31 12.28
N LEU A 2 7.27 -1.07 11.96
CA LEU A 2 6.06 -0.53 11.32
C LEU A 2 5.36 0.58 12.13
N TYR A 3 5.28 0.45 13.46
CA TYR A 3 4.73 1.49 14.33
C TYR A 3 5.48 2.82 14.26
N VAL A 4 6.82 2.77 14.17
CA VAL A 4 7.67 3.97 14.07
C VAL A 4 7.39 4.68 12.75
N ILE A 5 7.30 3.92 11.65
CA ILE A 5 6.99 4.44 10.31
C ILE A 5 5.60 5.09 10.30
N LEU A 6 4.62 4.48 10.96
CA LEU A 6 3.25 5.01 11.01
C LEU A 6 3.18 6.33 11.78
N VAL A 7 3.82 6.39 12.95
CA VAL A 7 3.88 7.60 13.78
C VAL A 7 4.65 8.73 13.06
N SER A 8 5.80 8.44 12.46
CA SER A 8 6.58 9.45 11.73
C SER A 8 5.84 9.97 10.49
N SER A 9 5.10 9.11 9.79
CA SER A 9 4.33 9.50 8.60
C SER A 9 3.19 10.46 8.95
N ILE A 10 2.47 10.19 10.05
CA ILE A 10 1.41 11.08 10.55
C ILE A 10 1.98 12.43 10.98
N LEU A 11 3.08 12.43 11.74
CA LEU A 11 3.76 13.66 12.17
C LEU A 11 4.22 14.51 10.99
N THR A 12 4.84 13.88 9.99
CA THR A 12 5.33 14.57 8.79
C THR A 12 4.16 15.17 8.01
N SER A 13 3.07 14.44 7.86
CA SER A 13 1.87 14.92 7.18
C SER A 13 1.21 16.10 7.89
N LEU A 14 1.12 16.06 9.22
CA LEU A 14 0.58 17.20 10.00
C LEU A 14 1.46 18.45 9.85
N TYR A 15 2.77 18.28 9.80
CA TYR A 15 3.70 19.38 9.56
C TYR A 15 3.54 19.96 8.14
N GLU A 16 3.42 19.10 7.14
CA GLU A 16 3.17 19.51 5.76
C GLU A 16 1.82 20.18 5.58
N PHE A 17 0.75 19.66 6.19
CA PHE A 17 -0.58 20.28 6.16
C PHE A 17 -0.55 21.73 6.66
N LYS A 18 0.21 22.00 7.74
CA LYS A 18 0.39 23.36 8.27
C LYS A 18 1.12 24.27 7.26
N LYS A 19 2.07 23.72 6.50
CA LYS A 19 2.80 24.42 5.42
C LYS A 19 1.91 24.68 4.19
N PHE A 20 1.12 23.69 3.77
CA PHE A 20 0.25 23.78 2.59
C PHE A 20 -0.98 24.68 2.80
N LYS A 21 -1.54 24.72 4.02
CA LYS A 21 -2.65 25.63 4.37
C LYS A 21 -2.28 27.10 4.13
N LYS A 22 -1.00 27.45 4.26
CA LYS A 22 -0.47 28.81 4.02
C LYS A 22 -0.39 29.19 2.54
N LYS A 23 -0.42 28.22 1.62
CA LYS A 23 -0.31 28.41 0.17
C LYS A 23 -1.59 28.06 -0.60
N GLN A 24 -2.70 27.74 0.08
CA GLN A 24 -4.01 27.37 -0.51
C GLN A 24 -3.97 26.24 -1.54
N TYR A 25 -2.98 25.34 -1.51
CA TYR A 25 -2.93 24.20 -2.42
C TYR A 25 -3.83 23.04 -1.96
N VAL A 26 -5.14 23.25 -2.05
CA VAL A 26 -6.16 22.28 -1.58
C VAL A 26 -6.05 20.95 -2.34
N ARG A 27 -5.71 20.99 -3.63
CA ARG A 27 -5.59 19.78 -4.47
C ARG A 27 -4.46 18.85 -4.01
N GLU A 28 -3.30 19.42 -3.67
CA GLU A 28 -2.14 18.65 -3.21
C GLU A 28 -2.37 18.05 -1.82
N ILE A 29 -3.07 18.79 -0.96
CA ILE A 29 -3.51 18.32 0.36
C ILE A 29 -4.41 17.09 0.21
N VAL A 30 -5.42 17.15 -0.68
CA VAL A 30 -6.35 16.04 -0.90
C VAL A 30 -5.61 14.81 -1.43
N PHE A 31 -4.77 14.96 -2.46
CA PHE A 31 -4.00 13.85 -3.01
C PHE A 31 -3.08 13.19 -1.96
N SER A 32 -2.35 14.02 -1.20
CA SER A 32 -1.45 13.53 -0.15
C SER A 32 -2.21 12.83 0.97
N SER A 33 -3.38 13.35 1.34
CA SER A 33 -4.23 12.73 2.36
C SER A 33 -4.78 11.38 1.89
N VAL A 34 -5.16 11.24 0.62
CA VAL A 34 -5.63 9.98 0.05
C VAL A 34 -4.51 8.94 0.06
N LEU A 35 -3.33 9.30 -0.44
CA LEU A 35 -2.13 8.43 -0.42
C LEU A 35 -1.75 8.00 1.00
N LEU A 36 -1.78 8.94 1.96
CA LEU A 36 -1.48 8.64 3.35
C LEU A 36 -2.51 7.71 3.97
N THR A 37 -3.79 7.90 3.65
CA THR A 37 -4.88 7.01 4.11
C THR A 37 -4.66 5.59 3.61
N ILE A 38 -4.32 5.42 2.33
CA ILE A 38 -4.02 4.10 1.74
C ILE A 38 -2.81 3.47 2.45
N GLY A 39 -1.74 4.23 2.66
CA GLY A 39 -0.54 3.74 3.36
C GLY A 39 -0.82 3.30 4.81
N VAL A 40 -1.59 4.11 5.55
CA VAL A 40 -2.00 3.80 6.93
C VAL A 40 -2.84 2.51 6.96
N ILE A 41 -3.81 2.38 6.06
CA ILE A 41 -4.64 1.17 5.94
C ILE A 41 -3.74 -0.05 5.70
N LEU A 42 -2.82 0.00 4.73
CA LEU A 42 -1.92 -1.12 4.44
C LEU A 42 -1.03 -1.51 5.63
N ILE A 43 -0.51 -0.52 6.37
CA ILE A 43 0.30 -0.79 7.55
C ILE A 43 -0.56 -1.41 8.67
N ILE A 44 -1.80 -0.93 8.87
CA ILE A 44 -2.73 -1.50 9.86
C ILE A 44 -3.06 -2.95 9.51
N LEU A 45 -3.41 -3.25 8.25
CA LEU A 45 -3.64 -4.63 7.80
C LEU A 45 -2.45 -5.54 8.12
N ARG A 46 -1.23 -5.02 7.89
CA ARG A 46 -0.01 -5.76 8.14
C ARG A 46 0.28 -5.96 9.64
N ILE A 47 -0.05 -4.98 10.48
CA ILE A 47 0.05 -5.09 11.94
C ILE A 47 -0.99 -6.08 12.48
N ALA A 48 -2.19 -6.11 11.91
CA ALA A 48 -3.26 -7.03 12.27
C ALA A 48 -3.01 -8.49 11.84
N ASN A 49 -1.81 -8.81 11.32
CA ASN A 49 -1.45 -10.12 10.75
C ASN A 49 -2.40 -10.60 9.65
N ILE A 50 -3.08 -9.67 8.96
CA ILE A 50 -3.82 -10.02 7.76
C ILE A 50 -2.78 -10.29 6.68
N GLU A 51 -2.77 -11.52 6.16
CA GLU A 51 -1.88 -11.93 5.07
C GLU A 51 -2.21 -11.11 3.82
N LEU A 52 -1.44 -10.05 3.61
CA LEU A 52 -1.47 -9.31 2.36
C LEU A 52 -0.92 -10.24 1.27
N PRO A 53 -1.66 -10.46 0.16
CA PRO A 53 -1.20 -11.33 -0.91
C PRO A 53 0.16 -10.83 -1.39
N THR A 54 1.15 -11.70 -1.30
CA THR A 54 2.51 -11.35 -1.72
C THR A 54 2.59 -11.27 -3.25
N PRO A 55 3.57 -10.55 -3.82
CA PRO A 55 3.78 -10.52 -5.27
C PRO A 55 3.92 -11.94 -5.86
N LEU A 56 4.51 -12.85 -5.09
CA LEU A 56 4.61 -14.28 -5.42
C LEU A 56 3.23 -14.96 -5.53
N THR A 57 2.27 -14.58 -4.68
CA THR A 57 0.88 -15.04 -4.77
C THR A 57 0.24 -14.57 -6.08
N GLY A 58 0.47 -13.32 -6.47
CA GLY A 58 -0.02 -12.77 -7.75
C GLY A 58 0.61 -13.48 -8.96
N ILE A 59 1.92 -13.69 -8.94
CA ILE A 59 2.64 -14.45 -9.98
C ILE A 59 2.08 -15.88 -10.07
N ARG A 60 1.88 -16.56 -8.93
CA ARG A 60 1.29 -17.90 -8.92
C ARG A 60 -0.10 -17.91 -9.55
N ILE A 61 -0.97 -16.98 -9.21
CA ILE A 61 -2.34 -16.92 -9.79
C ILE A 61 -2.29 -16.76 -11.31
N LEU A 62 -1.37 -15.93 -11.83
CA LEU A 62 -1.24 -15.68 -13.26
C LEU A 62 -0.59 -16.86 -14.02
N PHE A 63 0.41 -17.51 -13.42
CA PHE A 63 1.21 -18.54 -14.09
C PHE A 63 0.73 -19.98 -13.86
N GLN A 64 -0.04 -20.24 -12.79
CA GLN A 64 -0.62 -21.56 -12.51
C GLN A 64 -1.52 -22.12 -13.63
N PRO A 65 -2.37 -21.34 -14.34
CA PRO A 65 -3.12 -21.86 -15.49
C PRO A 65 -2.20 -22.27 -16.65
N VAL A 66 -1.13 -21.51 -16.90
CA VAL A 66 -0.15 -21.85 -17.94
C VAL A 66 0.61 -23.13 -17.60
N SER A 67 1.00 -23.31 -16.33
CA SER A 67 1.64 -24.53 -15.87
C SER A 67 0.74 -25.76 -16.01
N ARG A 68 -0.57 -25.65 -15.74
CA ARG A 68 -1.52 -26.75 -15.95
C ARG A 68 -1.62 -27.15 -17.42
N LEU A 69 -1.74 -26.17 -18.32
CA LEU A 69 -1.79 -26.44 -19.77
C LEU A 69 -0.51 -27.12 -20.26
N LEU A 70 0.66 -26.67 -19.81
CA LEU A 70 1.94 -27.29 -20.18
C LEU A 70 2.05 -28.73 -19.66
N ILE A 71 1.59 -29.00 -18.45
CA ILE A 71 1.59 -30.35 -17.87
C ILE A 71 0.63 -31.27 -18.64
N GLU A 72 -0.56 -30.76 -19.00
CA GLU A 72 -1.59 -31.49 -19.75
C GLU A 72 -1.18 -31.78 -21.20
N MET A 73 -0.35 -30.93 -21.81
CA MET A 73 0.23 -31.18 -23.14
C MET A 73 1.44 -32.11 -23.12
N LEU A 74 2.12 -32.25 -21.98
CA LEU A 74 3.28 -33.14 -21.81
C LEU A 74 2.91 -34.55 -21.32
N SER A 75 1.69 -34.74 -20.81
CA SER A 75 1.14 -36.05 -20.38
C SER A 75 0.40 -36.73 -21.52
#